data_AF-A0A940Q9D2-F1
#
_entry.id   AF-A0A940Q9D2-F1
#
_cell.length_a   1.000
_cell.length_b   1.000
_cell.length_c   1.000
_cell.angle_alpha   90.00
_cell.angle_beta   90.00
_cell.angle_gamma   90.00
#
_symmetry.space_group_name_H-M   'P 1'
#
loop_
_entity.id
_entity.type
_entity.pdbx_description
1 polymer ?
#
loop_
_entity_poly.entity_id
_entity_poly.type
_entity_poly.pdbx_seq_one_letter_code
_entity_poly.pdbx_strand_id
1 'polypeptide(L)'
;MSIAVYVAVMAGVTYLIRMLPLTLFRSKIKSRFLRSFLHYIPYTVLSAMTFPAIFYSTGNTITAAIGTIAALITAFFGLPLIVVALAAAGTALLAGFFI
;
A
#
# COMPACT_ATOMS: atom_id res chain seq x y z
N MET A 1 -37.48 -7.17 13.85
CA MET A 1 -36.95 -5.95 14.48
C MET A 1 -35.44 -6.06 14.64
N SER A 2 -34.55 -5.56 13.80
CA SER A 2 -34.56 -5.18 12.39
C SER A 2 -33.07 -5.09 12.03
N ILE A 3 -32.54 -5.95 11.16
CA ILE A 3 -31.13 -5.91 10.72
C ILE A 3 -30.71 -4.48 10.30
N ALA A 4 -31.64 -3.71 9.74
CA ALA A 4 -31.48 -2.29 9.44
C ALA A 4 -31.03 -1.43 10.65
N VAL A 5 -31.51 -1.71 11.86
CA VAL A 5 -31.11 -0.99 13.09
C VAL A 5 -29.67 -1.36 13.48
N TYR A 6 -29.28 -2.64 13.37
CA TYR A 6 -27.90 -3.06 13.62
C TYR A 6 -26.93 -2.45 12.61
N VAL A 7 -27.29 -2.40 11.32
CA VAL A 7 -26.48 -1.76 10.28
C VAL A 7 -26.36 -0.25 10.53
N ALA A 8 -27.45 0.42 10.92
CA ALA A 8 -27.43 1.84 11.25
C ALA A 8 -26.54 2.15 12.47
N VAL A 9 -26.61 1.32 13.52
CA VAL A 9 -25.75 1.46 14.71
C VAL A 9 -24.28 1.17 14.38
N MET A 10 -24.00 0.12 13.61
CA MET A 10 -22.64 -0.20 13.17
C MET A 10 -22.06 0.94 12.32
N ALA A 11 -22.82 1.47 11.37
CA ALA A 11 -22.41 2.60 10.54
C ALA A 11 -22.13 3.84 11.40
N GLY A 12 -23.01 4.15 12.36
CA GLY A 12 -22.85 5.27 13.30
C GLY A 12 -21.57 5.15 14.13
N VAL A 13 -21.35 4.02 14.79
CA VAL A 13 -20.17 3.79 15.65
C VAL A 13 -18.87 3.83 14.82
N THR A 14 -18.84 3.18 13.65
CA THR A 14 -17.63 3.13 12.80
C THR A 14 -17.27 4.52 12.26
N TYR A 15 -18.28 5.30 11.87
CA TYR A 15 -18.07 6.67 11.38
C TYR A 15 -17.61 7.60 12.50
N LEU A 16 -18.23 7.48 13.69
CA LEU A 16 -17.88 8.30 14.86
C LEU A 16 -16.43 8.05 15.28
N ILE A 17 -15.99 6.79 15.39
CA ILE A 17 -14.61 6.44 15.77
C ILE A 17 -13.59 6.90 14.72
N ARG A 18 -13.94 6.95 13.42
CA ARG A 18 -13.02 7.44 12.37
C ARG A 18 -12.97 8.97 12.28
N MET A 19 -14.08 9.66 12.57
CA MET A 19 -14.16 11.13 12.55
C MET A 19 -13.66 11.78 13.83
N LEU A 20 -13.79 11.11 14.99
CA LEU A 20 -13.28 11.60 16.27
C LEU A 20 -11.78 11.95 16.23
N PRO A 21 -10.87 11.08 15.74
CA PRO A 21 -9.44 11.37 15.74
C PRO A 21 -9.13 12.55 14.81
N LEU A 22 -9.81 12.68 13.67
CA LEU A 22 -9.61 13.77 12.71
C LEU A 22 -10.13 15.13 13.23
N THR A 23 -11.16 15.12 14.08
CA THR A 23 -11.74 16.35 14.66
C THR A 23 -10.99 16.80 15.93
N LEU A 24 -10.51 15.88 16.77
CA LEU A 24 -9.70 16.18 17.96
C LEU A 24 -8.23 16.55 17.62
N PHE A 25 -7.61 15.92 16.61
CA PHE A 25 -6.25 16.25 16.16
C PHE A 25 -6.19 17.46 15.18
N ARG A 26 -7.11 18.42 15.33
CA ARG A 26 -7.02 19.74 14.66
C ARG A 26 -5.94 20.66 15.22
N SER A 27 -5.24 20.27 16.31
CA SER A 27 -4.15 21.04 16.87
C SER A 27 -3.02 21.20 15.84
N LYS A 28 -2.77 22.44 15.40
CA LYS A 28 -1.60 22.80 14.58
C LYS A 28 -0.35 22.29 15.30
N ILE A 29 0.25 21.24 14.74
CA ILE A 29 1.53 20.69 15.21
C ILE A 29 2.56 21.81 15.09
N LYS A 30 2.91 22.42 16.23
CA LYS A 30 3.74 23.64 16.31
C LYS A 30 5.23 23.36 16.02
N SER A 31 5.65 22.10 16.06
CA SER A 31 7.03 21.66 15.80
C SER A 31 7.22 21.21 14.35
N ARG A 32 8.20 21.80 13.65
CA ARG A 32 8.60 21.46 12.27
C ARG A 32 8.99 19.99 12.13
N PHE A 33 9.61 19.40 13.16
CA PHE A 33 10.05 18.01 13.15
C PHE A 33 8.87 17.02 13.14
N LEU A 34 7.89 17.17 14.04
CA LEU A 34 6.72 16.30 14.08
C LEU A 34 5.87 16.40 12.81
N ARG A 35 5.77 17.59 12.21
CA ARG A 35 5.03 17.78 10.96
C ARG A 35 5.71 17.07 9.79
N SER A 36 7.02 17.20 9.66
CA SER A 36 7.79 16.47 8.64
C SER A 36 7.69 14.96 8.90
N PHE A 37 7.85 14.51 10.15
CA PHE A 37 7.76 13.10 10.51
C PHE A 37 6.39 12.50 10.17
N LEU A 38 5.28 13.13 10.57
CA LEU A 38 3.93 12.64 10.25
C LEU A 38 3.64 12.64 8.74
N HIS A 39 4.24 13.56 7.97
CA HIS A 39 4.08 13.56 6.52
C HIS A 39 4.82 12.40 5.85
N TYR A 40 5.98 11.98 6.37
CA TYR A 40 6.76 10.89 5.79
C TYR A 40 6.32 9.50 6.27
N ILE A 41 5.75 9.37 7.48
CA ILE A 41 5.32 8.07 8.04
C ILE A 41 4.45 7.24 7.08
N PRO A 42 3.37 7.76 6.47
CA PRO A 42 2.50 6.93 5.63
C PRO A 42 3.24 6.34 4.43
N TYR A 43 4.12 7.13 3.80
CA TYR A 43 4.90 6.69 2.64
C TYR A 43 5.98 5.69 3.02
N THR A 44 6.66 5.89 4.16
CA THR A 44 7.67 4.94 4.65
C THR A 44 7.03 3.64 5.11
N VAL A 45 5.88 3.70 5.78
CA VAL A 45 5.12 2.51 6.18
C VAL A 45 4.60 1.75 4.97
N LEU A 46 4.01 2.42 3.97
CA LEU A 46 3.55 1.77 2.75
C LEU A 46 4.71 1.07 2.03
N SER A 47 5.86 1.73 1.93
CA SER A 47 7.07 1.16 1.32
C SER A 47 7.58 -0.05 2.13
N ALA A 48 7.62 0.06 3.46
CA ALA A 48 8.05 -1.01 4.35
C ALA A 48 7.13 -2.25 4.32
N MET A 49 5.84 -2.07 4.04
CA MET A 49 4.90 -3.18 3.85
C MET A 49 5.06 -3.83 2.46
N THR A 50 5.29 -3.02 1.43
CA THR A 50 5.31 -3.48 0.03
C THR A 50 6.63 -4.15 -0.33
N PHE A 51 7.76 -3.59 0.12
CA PHE A 51 9.10 -4.09 -0.21
C PHE A 51 9.31 -5.58 0.13
N PRO A 52 8.99 -6.07 1.34
CA PRO A 52 9.09 -7.50 1.62
C PRO A 52 8.04 -8.33 0.87
N ALA A 53 6.80 -7.82 0.75
CA ALA A 53 5.71 -8.55 0.11
C ALA A 53 6.03 -8.92 -1.35
N ILE A 54 6.74 -8.05 -2.07
CA ILE A 54 7.13 -8.31 -3.47
C ILE A 54 8.03 -9.55 -3.58
N PHE A 55 8.96 -9.76 -2.63
CA PHE A 55 9.87 -10.91 -2.67
C PHE A 55 9.22 -12.23 -2.25
N TYR A 56 8.19 -12.18 -1.39
CA TYR A 56 7.48 -13.38 -0.94
C TYR A 56 6.30 -13.80 -1.83
N SER A 57 5.83 -12.93 -2.73
CA SER A 57 4.62 -13.17 -3.52
C SER A 57 4.70 -14.39 -4.46
N THR A 58 5.89 -14.76 -4.94
CA THR A 58 6.05 -15.82 -5.95
C THR A 58 6.50 -17.15 -5.35
N GLY A 59 6.73 -17.23 -4.03
CA GLY A 59 7.23 -18.44 -3.35
C GLY A 59 8.71 -18.76 -3.62
N ASN A 60 9.28 -18.27 -4.73
CA ASN A 60 10.69 -18.34 -5.06
C ASN A 60 11.29 -16.93 -5.18
N THR A 61 12.32 -16.66 -4.38
CA THR A 61 12.98 -15.34 -4.30
C THR A 61 13.60 -14.93 -5.64
N ILE A 62 14.02 -15.88 -6.48
CA ILE A 62 14.68 -15.61 -7.77
C ILE A 62 13.67 -15.07 -8.79
N THR A 63 12.51 -15.69 -8.90
CA THR A 63 11.45 -15.27 -9.84
C THR A 63 10.87 -13.92 -9.43
N ALA A 64 10.73 -13.68 -8.12
CA ALA A 64 10.34 -12.38 -7.59
C ALA A 64 11.38 -11.30 -7.89
N ALA A 65 12.68 -11.58 -7.73
CA ALA A 65 13.75 -10.64 -8.07
C ALA A 65 13.78 -10.27 -9.57
N ILE A 66 13.50 -11.22 -10.45
CA ILE A 66 13.40 -10.94 -11.90
C ILE A 66 12.21 -10.00 -12.18
N GLY A 67 11.06 -10.27 -11.55
CA GLY A 67 9.88 -9.40 -11.64
C GLY A 67 10.13 -7.99 -11.10
N THR A 68 10.90 -7.84 -10.02
CA THR A 68 11.23 -6.52 -9.47
C THR A 68 12.16 -5.72 -10.36
N ILE A 69 13.15 -6.37 -10.98
CA ILE A 69 14.06 -5.73 -11.93
C ILE A 69 13.29 -5.25 -13.16
N ALA A 70 12.40 -6.08 -13.71
CA ALA A 70 11.54 -5.69 -14.82
C ALA A 70 10.62 -4.51 -14.45
N ALA A 71 10.06 -4.52 -13.23
CA ALA A 71 9.26 -3.41 -12.71
C ALA A 71 10.09 -2.12 -12.58
N LEU A 72 11.31 -2.20 -12.08
CA LEU A 72 12.23 -1.05 -11.92
C LEU A 72 12.59 -0.44 -13.28
N ILE A 73 12.94 -1.27 -14.26
CA ILE A 73 13.29 -0.82 -15.61
C ILE A 73 12.09 -0.12 -16.25
N THR A 74 10.91 -0.77 -16.23
CA THR A 74 9.70 -0.18 -16.83
C THR A 74 9.24 1.08 -16.09
N ALA A 75 9.35 1.13 -14.77
CA ALA A 75 9.06 2.32 -13.98
C ALA A 75 10.02 3.49 -14.30
N PHE A 76 11.30 3.20 -14.55
CA PHE A 76 12.30 4.22 -14.89
C PHE A 76 11.99 4.93 -16.22
N PHE A 77 11.34 4.24 -17.17
CA PHE A 77 10.88 4.84 -18.42
C PHE A 77 9.60 5.68 -18.28
N GLY A 78 9.06 5.86 -17.06
CA GLY A 78 7.86 6.68 -16.83
C GLY A 78 6.57 6.06 -17.38
N LEU A 79 6.54 4.74 -17.56
CA LEU A 79 5.37 4.01 -18.05
C LEU A 79 4.21 4.04 -17.02
N PRO A 80 2.94 3.93 -17.47
CA PRO A 80 1.80 3.95 -16.56
C PRO A 80 1.81 2.72 -15.62
N LEU A 81 1.26 2.90 -14.40
CA LEU A 81 1.27 1.89 -13.34
C LEU A 81 0.76 0.51 -13.79
N ILE A 82 -0.27 0.49 -14.64
CA ILE A 82 -0.86 -0.75 -15.16
C ILE A 82 0.14 -1.53 -16.03
N VAL A 83 0.96 -0.84 -16.82
CA VAL A 83 1.96 -1.46 -17.71
C VAL A 83 3.12 -2.02 -16.87
N VAL A 84 3.56 -1.29 -15.85
CA VAL A 84 4.58 -1.76 -14.91
C VAL A 84 4.10 -3.02 -14.18
N ALA A 85 2.86 -3.04 -13.71
CA ALA A 85 2.27 -4.19 -13.02
C ALA A 85 2.16 -5.41 -13.94
N LEU A 86 1.69 -5.24 -15.18
CA LEU A 86 1.60 -6.32 -16.17
C LEU A 86 2.97 -6.84 -16.58
N ALA A 87 3.96 -5.96 -16.75
CA ALA A 87 5.34 -6.35 -17.07
C ALA A 87 5.98 -7.14 -15.92
N ALA A 88 5.81 -6.69 -14.67
CA ALA A 88 6.31 -7.38 -13.49
C ALA A 88 5.65 -8.76 -13.31
N ALA A 89 4.33 -8.84 -13.44
CA ALA A 89 3.60 -10.10 -13.33
C ALA A 89 3.94 -11.05 -14.49
N GLY A 90 4.03 -10.55 -15.72
CA GLY A 90 4.38 -11.35 -16.89
C GLY A 90 5.80 -11.90 -16.82
N THR A 91 6.78 -11.08 -16.38
CA THR A 91 8.17 -11.54 -16.21
C THR A 91 8.34 -12.51 -15.05
N ALA A 92 7.66 -12.28 -13.91
CA ALA A 92 7.65 -13.23 -12.80
C ALA A 92 7.02 -14.57 -13.18
N LEU A 93 5.94 -14.57 -13.97
CA LEU A 93 5.28 -15.78 -14.47
C LEU A 93 6.17 -16.55 -15.45
N LEU A 94 6.80 -15.86 -16.41
CA LEU A 94 7.72 -16.49 -17.36
C LEU A 94 8.93 -17.09 -16.64
N ALA A 95 9.47 -16.38 -15.64
CA ALA A 95 10.58 -16.88 -14.82
C ALA A 95 10.18 -18.10 -13.99
N GLY A 96 8.97 -18.12 -13.43
CA GLY A 96 8.43 -19.27 -12.69
C GLY A 96 7.97 -20.44 -13.56
N PHE A 97 7.88 -20.27 -14.88
CA PHE A 97 7.65 -21.39 -15.80
C PHE A 97 8.95 -22.10 -16.19
N PHE A 98 10.08 -21.40 -16.04
CA PHE A 98 11.42 -21.90 -16.40
C PHE A 98 12.18 -22.51 -15.20
N ILE A 99 11.69 -22.29 -13.99
CA ILE A 99 12.24 -22.74 -12.69
C ILE A 99 11.16 -23.49 -11.94
#